data_AF-A0A4Y6ULF6-F1
#
_entry.id   AF-A0A4Y6ULF6-F1
#
_cell.length_a   1.000
_cell.length_b   1.000
_cell.length_c   1.000
_cell.angle_alpha   90.00
_cell.angle_beta   90.00
_cell.angle_gamma   90.00
#
_symmetry.space_group_name_H-M   'P 1'
#
loop_
_entity.id
_entity.type
_entity.pdbx_description
1 polymer ?
#
loop_
_entity_poly.entity_id
_entity_poly.type
_entity_poly.pdbx_seq_one_letter_code
_entity_poly.pdbx_strand_id
1 'polypeptide(L)' 'MANSGINIALSEETLKHLAELSEFTKQPVQELAGKLFREAVELEMEDFLVSKISDERDVEGAETVDFEDIKWD' A
#
# COMPACT_ATOMS: atom_id res chain seq x y z
N MET A 1 12.65 10.18 -8.72
CA MET A 1 11.30 9.63 -8.85
C MET A 1 10.72 10.16 -10.15
N ALA A 2 10.31 9.28 -11.07
CA ALA A 2 9.70 9.70 -12.33
C ALA A 2 8.37 10.41 -12.02
N ASN A 3 8.28 11.71 -12.33
CA ASN A 3 7.02 12.42 -12.29
C ASN A 3 6.26 12.01 -13.55
N SER A 4 5.43 10.97 -13.47
CA SER A 4 4.76 10.41 -14.65
C SER A 4 3.65 11.31 -15.21
N GLY A 5 3.35 12.43 -14.55
CA GLY A 5 2.36 13.40 -15.02
C GLY A 5 0.95 12.82 -15.20
N ILE A 6 0.67 11.68 -14.55
CA ILE A 6 -0.60 10.98 -14.68
C ILE A 6 -1.71 11.86 -14.11
N ASN A 7 -2.72 12.13 -14.93
CA ASN A 7 -3.96 12.78 -14.51
C ASN A 7 -5.01 11.68 -14.26
N ILE A 8 -5.43 11.54 -13.01
CA ILE A 8 -6.44 10.58 -12.60
C ILE A 8 -7.77 11.32 -12.45
N ALA A 9 -8.74 10.95 -13.27
CA ALA A 9 -10.11 11.43 -13.12
C ALA A 9 -10.83 10.56 -12.08
N LEU A 10 -11.41 11.21 -11.07
CA LEU A 10 -12.25 10.57 -10.07
C LEU A 10 -13.73 10.71 -10.43
N SER A 11 -14.54 9.74 -10.01
CA SER A 11 -15.99 9.84 -10.15
C SER A 11 -16.54 10.98 -9.29
N GLU A 12 -17.70 11.52 -9.66
CA GLU A 12 -18.37 12.57 -8.88
C GLU A 12 -18.65 12.12 -7.44
N GLU A 13 -19.04 10.86 -7.24
CA GLU A 13 -19.29 10.28 -5.92
C GLU A 13 -18.01 10.27 -5.06
N THR A 14 -16.88 9.82 -5.63
CA THR A 14 -15.59 9.82 -4.95
C THR A 14 -15.14 11.24 -4.59
N LEU A 15 -15.33 12.20 -5.50
CA LEU A 15 -15.01 13.60 -5.25
C LEU A 15 -15.85 14.19 -4.12
N LYS A 16 -17.14 13.84 -4.06
CA LYS A 16 -18.04 14.28 -2.98
C LYS A 16 -17.57 13.76 -1.62
N HIS A 17 -17.24 12.48 -1.51
CA HIS A 17 -16.73 11.92 -0.26
C HIS A 17 -15.39 12.52 0.16
N LEU A 18 -14.50 12.77 -0.81
CA LEU A 18 -13.23 13.45 -0.54
C LEU A 18 -13.44 14.89 -0.03
N ALA A 19 -14.40 15.60 -0.59
CA ALA A 19 -14.76 16.95 -0.14
C ALA A 19 -15.34 16.94 1.29
N GLU A 20 -16.28 16.03 1.57
CA GLU A 20 -16.83 15.84 2.93
C GLU A 20 -15.70 15.53 3.93
N LEU A 21 -14.79 14.61 3.58
CA LEU A 21 -13.67 14.23 4.44
C LEU A 21 -12.68 15.39 4.66
N SER A 22 -12.46 16.21 3.63
CA SER A 22 -11.66 17.44 3.71
C SER A 22 -12.27 18.45 4.70
N GLU A 23 -13.60 18.62 4.70
CA GLU A 23 -14.30 19.48 5.66
C GLU A 23 -14.16 18.95 7.10
N PHE A 24 -14.35 17.64 7.31
CA PHE A 24 -14.21 17.01 8.63
C PHE A 24 -12.80 17.12 9.20
N THR A 25 -11.79 16.90 8.35
CA THR A 25 -10.38 16.92 8.75
C THR A 25 -9.78 18.32 8.77
N LYS A 26 -10.49 19.32 8.20
CA LYS A 26 -10.01 20.69 7.99
C LYS A 26 -8.71 20.76 7.18
N GLN A 27 -8.51 19.81 6.29
CA GLN A 27 -7.34 19.74 5.41
C GLN A 27 -7.72 20.15 3.98
N PRO A 28 -6.84 20.79 3.20
CA PRO A 28 -7.09 21.03 1.79
C PRO A 28 -7.35 19.73 1.02
N VAL A 29 -8.40 19.70 0.18
CA VAL A 29 -8.79 18.52 -0.63
C VAL A 29 -7.61 17.91 -1.38
N GLN A 30 -6.75 18.74 -1.98
CA GLN A 30 -5.60 18.27 -2.76
C GLN A 30 -4.51 17.63 -1.89
N GLU A 31 -4.27 18.17 -0.70
CA GLU A 31 -3.29 17.62 0.24
C GLU A 31 -3.79 16.30 0.82
N LEU A 32 -5.07 16.25 1.20
CA LEU A 32 -5.74 15.04 1.67
C LEU A 32 -5.72 13.94 0.60
N ALA A 33 -6.05 14.27 -0.65
CA ALA A 33 -5.98 13.32 -1.76
C ALA A 33 -4.57 12.77 -1.93
N GLY A 34 -3.55 13.63 -1.95
CA GLY A 34 -2.15 13.22 -2.08
C GLY A 34 -1.70 12.30 -0.94
N LYS A 35 -2.15 12.56 0.29
CA LYS A 35 -1.87 11.70 1.44
C LYS A 35 -2.55 10.33 1.29
N LEU A 36 -3.85 10.30 1.01
CA LEU A 36 -4.61 9.05 0.87
C LEU A 36 -4.06 8.18 -0.27
N PHE A 37 -3.71 8.77 -1.41
CA PHE A 37 -3.10 8.03 -2.51
C PHE A 37 -1.74 7.45 -2.15
N ARG A 38 -0.92 8.18 -1.40
CA ARG A 38 0.36 7.64 -0.92
C ARG A 38 0.16 6.44 -0.01
N GLU A 39 -0.71 6.57 0.99
CA GLU A 39 -1.01 5.48 1.94
C GLU A 39 -1.57 4.25 1.20
N ALA A 40 -2.48 4.45 0.23
CA ALA A 40 -3.02 3.36 -0.56
C ALA A 40 -1.94 2.64 -1.38
N VAL A 41 -1.00 3.38 -1.99
CA VAL A 41 0.12 2.78 -2.74
C VAL A 41 1.07 2.02 -1.81
N GLU A 42 1.38 2.56 -0.64
CA GLU A 42 2.23 1.88 0.35
C GLU A 42 1.61 0.57 0.83
N LEU A 43 0.31 0.57 1.12
CA LEU A 43 -0.44 -0.64 1.50
C LEU A 43 -0.49 -1.68 0.39
N GLU A 44 -0.75 -1.28 -0.86
CA GLU A 44 -0.77 -2.19 -2.00
C GLU A 44 0.62 -2.81 -2.26
N MET A 45 1.69 -2.02 -2.08
CA MET A 45 3.05 -2.53 -2.17
C MET A 45 3.36 -3.53 -1.04
N GLU A 46 2.92 -3.27 0.18
CA GLU A 46 3.08 -4.19 1.29
C GLU A 46 2.34 -5.51 1.04
N ASP A 47 1.08 -5.46 0.61
CA ASP A 47 0.27 -6.65 0.30
C ASP A 47 0.92 -7.48 -0.82
N PHE A 48 1.39 -6.82 -1.88
CA PHE A 48 2.14 -7.48 -2.95
C PHE A 48 3.40 -8.19 -2.43
N LEU A 49 4.19 -7.55 -1.56
CA LEU A 49 5.39 -8.14 -0.98
C LEU A 49 5.07 -9.33 -0.07
N VAL A 50 4.01 -9.22 0.76
CA VAL A 50 3.54 -10.31 1.62
C VAL A 50 3.08 -11.50 0.78
N SER A 51 2.31 -11.26 -0.27
CA SER A 51 1.89 -12.31 -1.21
C SER A 51 3.11 -13.01 -1.83
N LYS A 52 4.15 -12.27 -2.22
CA LYS A 52 5.37 -12.87 -2.78
C LYS A 52 6.12 -13.76 -1.79
N ILE A 53 6.24 -13.32 -0.54
CA ILE A 53 6.87 -14.13 0.51
C ILE A 53 6.05 -15.39 0.80
N SER A 54 4.71 -15.30 0.78
CA SER A 54 3.84 -16.45 0.95
C SER A 54 3.99 -17.46 -0.19
N ASP A 55 4.04 -16.98 -1.43
CA ASP A 55 4.27 -17.81 -2.62
C ASP A 55 5.64 -18.52 -2.57
N GLU A 56 6.67 -17.85 -2.03
CA GLU A 56 8.02 -18.42 -1.89
C GLU A 56 8.14 -19.46 -0.77
N ARG A 57 7.28 -19.41 0.25
CA ARG A 57 7.26 -20.39 1.36
C ARG A 57 6.46 -21.65 1.03
N ASP A 58 5.49 -21.55 0.14
CA ASP A 58 4.60 -22.65 -0.24
C ASP A 58 5.06 -23.33 -1.54
N VAL A 59 6.38 -23.54 -1.67
CA VAL A 59 6.99 -24.25 -2.80
C VAL A 59 7.29 -25.69 -2.44
N GLU A 60 6.97 -26.63 -3.35
CA GLU A 60 7.28 -28.04 -3.20
C GLU A 60 8.81 -28.24 -3.12
N GLY A 61 9.32 -28.52 -1.92
CA GLY A 61 10.75 -28.66 -1.64
C GLY A 61 11.33 -27.61 -0.69
N ALA A 62 10.53 -26.67 -0.16
CA ALA A 62 10.98 -25.79 0.92
C ALA A 62 11.34 -26.59 2.17
N GLU A 63 12.59 -26.50 2.61
CA GLU A 63 13.08 -27.14 3.83
C GLU A 63 12.73 -26.26 5.04
N THR A 64 11.88 -26.77 5.93
CA THR A 64 11.65 -26.13 7.24
C THR A 64 12.88 -26.34 8.11
N VAL A 65 13.62 -25.27 8.39
CA VAL A 65 14.74 -25.28 9.33
C VAL A 65 14.21 -24.96 10.71
N ASP A 66 14.48 -25.83 11.69
CA ASP A 66 14.13 -25.58 13.09
C ASP A 66 14.95 -24.40 13.62
N PHE A 67 14.28 -23.49 14.33
CA PHE A 67 14.89 -22.25 14.84
C PHE A 67 16.08 -22.52 15.78
N GLU A 68 16.12 -23.70 16.39
CA GLU A 68 17.18 -24.17 17.30
C GLU A 68 18.49 -24.51 16.57
N ASP A 69 18.45 -24.81 15.27
CA ASP A 69 19.63 -25.11 14.46
C ASP A 69 20.32 -23.84 13.93
N ILE A 70 19.71 -22.67 14.11
CA ILE A 70 20.28 -21.40 13.69
C ILE A 70 21.20 -20.86 14.79
N LYS A 71 22.51 -21.01 14.58
CA LYS A 71 23.51 -20.33 15.42
C LYS A 71 23.57 -18.85 15.05
N TRP A 72 22.95 -18.02 15.87
CA TRP A 72 23.09 -16.57 15.83
C TRP A 72 24.40 -16.20 16.54
N ASP A 73 25.38 -15.66 15.81
CA ASP A 73 26.60 -15.03 16.34
C ASP A 73 26.31 -13.63 16.91
#